data_AF-A0A8T4T2F3-F1
#
_entry.id   AF-A0A8T4T2F3-F1
#
_cell.length_a   1.000
_cell.length_b   1.000
_cell.length_c   1.000
_cell.angle_alpha   90.00
_cell.angle_beta   90.00
_cell.angle_gamma   90.00
#
_symmetry.space_group_name_H-M   'P 1'
#
loop_
_entity.id
_entity.type
_entity.pdbx_description
1 polymer ?
#
loop_
_entity_poly.entity_id
_entity_poly.type
_entity_poly.pdbx_seq_one_letter_code
_entity_poly.pdbx_strand_id
1 'polypeptide(L)'
;MIYKSTKIFLFLLLCTLIVSATVTNQKIEIKKGSSASLDNKNITIISISRDSAVLLDVDGQRDKIKKGASDTISGVDIGVIDVFDTESALLNVSIPFTCGNKVCEANENSKSCCTDCNCSGTSVCSQNRCIITIKKTCAVNEDCNDKNKCTQDICDPLTKLCSNSAIKVCQSNDGCCPFGCNNTVDNDCKITICTSDKECDDKNKCTKNFCSNGSCKYEGSDCELDGKCNPIGIIVDNKYCFERTWYPLKKVNSTCINDYECLSDSCKDKKCSERGLLLSKKVEKNVNSYAYTLMIFLALIIILEIIVLIKKKH
;
A
#
# COMPACT_ATOMS: atom_id res chain seq x y z
N MET A 1 52.13 -12.94 40.03
CA MET A 1 50.89 -13.68 39.71
C MET A 1 49.72 -12.78 39.28
N ILE A 2 49.98 -11.59 38.72
CA ILE A 2 48.97 -10.57 38.38
C ILE A 2 48.62 -10.55 36.88
N TYR A 3 49.49 -11.11 36.03
CA TYR A 3 49.37 -11.05 34.57
C TYR A 3 48.34 -12.01 33.95
N LYS A 4 47.80 -12.97 34.73
CA LYS A 4 46.84 -13.97 34.22
C LYS A 4 45.37 -13.52 34.34
N SER A 5 45.09 -12.50 35.16
CA SER A 5 43.72 -12.02 35.43
C SER A 5 43.23 -11.00 34.41
N THR A 6 44.12 -10.24 33.78
CA THR A 6 43.78 -9.18 32.82
C THR A 6 43.30 -9.70 31.47
N LYS A 7 43.77 -10.90 31.03
CA LYS A 7 43.30 -11.51 29.78
C LYS A 7 41.87 -12.05 29.87
N ILE A 8 41.44 -12.49 31.06
CA ILE A 8 40.06 -12.95 31.29
C ILE A 8 39.09 -11.76 31.27
N PHE A 9 39.50 -10.63 31.86
CA PHE A 9 38.70 -9.41 31.85
C PHE A 9 38.57 -8.81 30.44
N LEU A 10 39.63 -8.84 29.65
CA LEU A 10 39.60 -8.37 28.26
C LEU A 10 38.74 -9.29 27.36
N PHE A 11 38.70 -10.60 27.64
CA PHE A 11 37.86 -11.55 26.91
C PHE A 11 36.36 -11.41 27.28
N LEU A 12 36.05 -11.15 28.56
CA LEU A 12 34.69 -10.83 29.01
C LEU A 12 34.17 -9.51 28.45
N LEU A 13 35.02 -8.48 28.36
CA LEU A 13 34.67 -7.18 27.76
C LEU A 13 34.44 -7.28 26.24
N LEU A 14 35.15 -8.20 25.56
CA LEU A 14 34.98 -8.45 24.12
C LEU A 14 33.70 -9.23 23.82
N CYS A 15 33.22 -10.08 24.74
CA CYS A 15 31.96 -10.81 24.58
C CYS A 15 30.71 -9.92 24.81
N THR A 16 30.82 -8.80 25.53
CA THR A 16 29.67 -7.90 25.77
C THR A 16 29.35 -6.93 24.63
N LEU A 17 30.16 -6.88 23.57
CA LEU A 17 29.95 -6.00 22.41
C LEU A 17 29.21 -6.67 21.24
N ILE A 18 28.76 -7.92 21.40
CA ILE A 18 27.81 -8.51 20.46
C ILE A 18 26.44 -7.94 20.81
N VAL A 19 26.16 -6.72 20.35
CA VAL A 19 24.80 -6.20 20.25
C VAL A 19 24.10 -7.05 19.19
N SER A 20 23.59 -8.21 19.62
CA SER A 20 22.72 -9.03 18.80
C SER A 20 21.50 -8.19 18.48
N ALA A 21 21.36 -7.78 17.22
CA ALA A 21 20.14 -7.16 16.70
C ALA A 21 18.99 -8.14 16.98
N THR A 22 18.17 -7.83 17.99
CA THR A 22 17.03 -8.66 18.34
C THR A 22 15.97 -8.42 17.27
N VAL A 23 15.82 -9.38 16.35
CA VAL A 23 14.69 -9.39 15.42
C VAL A 23 13.43 -9.59 16.25
N THR A 24 12.61 -8.55 16.35
CA THR A 24 11.35 -8.54 17.08
C THR A 24 10.28 -9.24 16.24
N ASN A 25 10.12 -10.54 16.42
CA ASN A 25 8.92 -11.24 15.92
C ASN A 25 7.73 -10.89 16.81
N GLN A 26 6.72 -10.22 16.25
CA GLN A 26 5.51 -9.85 16.95
C GLN A 26 4.28 -10.49 16.30
N LYS A 27 3.47 -11.17 17.11
CA LYS A 27 2.16 -11.66 16.69
C LYS A 27 1.12 -10.57 16.91
N ILE A 28 0.39 -10.21 15.86
CA ILE A 28 -0.64 -9.16 15.92
C ILE A 28 -1.91 -9.64 15.24
N GLU A 29 -3.05 -9.41 15.88
CA GLU A 29 -4.35 -9.59 15.25
C GLU A 29 -4.81 -8.24 14.71
N ILE A 30 -5.15 -8.20 13.42
CA ILE A 30 -5.66 -7.00 12.76
C ILE A 30 -7.04 -7.32 12.19
N LYS A 31 -7.99 -6.41 12.38
CA LYS A 31 -9.31 -6.49 11.73
C LYS A 31 -9.25 -5.93 10.32
N LYS A 32 -10.08 -6.46 9.42
CA LYS A 32 -10.31 -5.89 8.10
C LYS A 32 -10.63 -4.41 8.19
N GLY A 33 -10.01 -3.60 7.33
CA GLY A 33 -10.09 -2.15 7.32
C GLY A 33 -9.33 -1.44 8.45
N SER A 34 -8.74 -2.18 9.39
CA SER A 34 -7.95 -1.63 10.49
C SER A 34 -6.45 -1.74 10.21
N SER A 35 -5.67 -0.95 10.97
CA SER A 35 -4.22 -0.91 10.86
C SER A 35 -3.53 -1.04 12.21
N ALA A 36 -2.30 -1.56 12.18
CA ALA A 36 -1.40 -1.64 13.31
C ALA A 36 -0.08 -0.96 12.94
N SER A 37 0.44 -0.13 13.85
CA SER A 37 1.76 0.48 13.69
C SER A 37 2.81 -0.30 14.46
N LEU A 38 3.87 -0.73 13.78
CA LEU A 38 5.00 -1.45 14.36
C LEU A 38 6.31 -0.84 13.83
N ASP A 39 7.16 -0.34 14.72
CA ASP A 39 8.47 0.24 14.39
C ASP A 39 8.43 1.20 13.17
N ASN A 40 7.49 2.16 13.23
CA ASN A 40 7.21 3.16 12.18
C ASN A 40 6.70 2.60 10.83
N LYS A 41 6.29 1.33 10.80
CA LYS A 41 5.57 0.71 9.69
C LYS A 41 4.09 0.65 9.98
N ASN A 42 3.27 1.06 9.02
CA ASN A 42 1.83 0.95 9.13
C ASN A 42 1.33 -0.25 8.32
N ILE A 43 0.83 -1.27 9.02
CA ILE A 43 0.37 -2.54 8.45
C ILE A 43 -1.14 -2.56 8.52
N THR A 44 -1.80 -2.67 7.38
CA THR A 44 -3.26 -2.62 7.25
C THR A 44 -3.77 -3.88 6.57
N ILE A 45 -4.85 -4.47 7.08
CA ILE A 45 -5.59 -5.50 6.33
C ILE A 45 -6.66 -4.77 5.52
N ILE A 46 -6.53 -4.78 4.19
CA ILE A 46 -7.53 -4.19 3.30
C ILE A 46 -8.75 -5.09 3.20
N SER A 47 -8.51 -6.37 2.85
CA SER A 47 -9.59 -7.33 2.66
C SER A 47 -9.14 -8.74 2.97
N ILE A 48 -10.12 -9.59 3.28
CA ILE A 48 -9.95 -11.02 3.50
C ILE A 48 -10.93 -11.70 2.54
N SER A 49 -10.42 -12.54 1.64
CA SER A 49 -11.24 -13.28 0.68
C SER A 49 -11.72 -14.61 1.26
N ARG A 50 -12.77 -15.18 0.63
CA ARG A 50 -13.40 -16.43 1.08
C ARG A 50 -12.47 -17.64 1.05
N ASP A 51 -11.38 -17.58 0.28
CA ASP A 51 -10.30 -18.57 0.21
C ASP A 51 -9.21 -18.35 1.27
N SER A 52 -9.50 -17.58 2.33
CA SER A 52 -8.58 -17.26 3.43
C SER A 52 -7.28 -16.57 2.99
N ALA A 53 -7.36 -15.78 1.91
CA ALA A 53 -6.26 -14.94 1.51
C ALA A 53 -6.48 -13.49 1.98
N VAL A 54 -5.41 -12.86 2.44
CA VAL A 54 -5.43 -11.55 3.09
C VAL A 54 -4.70 -10.57 2.19
N LEU A 55 -5.40 -9.53 1.74
CA LEU A 55 -4.79 -8.39 1.07
C LEU A 55 -4.26 -7.42 2.12
N LEU A 56 -2.94 -7.33 2.20
CA LEU A 56 -2.22 -6.50 3.15
C LEU A 56 -1.69 -5.25 2.47
N ASP A 57 -1.55 -4.18 3.26
CA ASP A 57 -0.92 -2.94 2.86
C ASP A 57 0.11 -2.54 3.91
N VAL A 58 1.38 -2.42 3.51
CA VAL A 58 2.47 -1.93 4.36
C VAL A 58 3.02 -0.63 3.79
N ASP A 59 2.76 0.46 4.50
CA ASP A 59 3.07 1.83 4.12
C ASP A 59 2.49 2.28 2.76
N GLY A 60 1.60 1.51 2.12
CA GLY A 60 1.04 1.74 0.79
C GLY A 60 1.57 0.78 -0.28
N GLN A 61 2.42 -0.19 0.05
CA GLN A 61 2.74 -1.33 -0.82
C GLN A 61 1.82 -2.49 -0.45
N ARG A 62 1.21 -3.13 -1.44
CA ARG A 62 0.19 -4.14 -1.22
C ARG A 62 0.63 -5.49 -1.72
N ASP A 63 0.28 -6.52 -0.97
CA ASP A 63 0.40 -7.90 -1.43
C ASP A 63 -0.69 -8.78 -0.85
N LYS A 64 -0.94 -9.92 -1.49
CA LYS A 64 -1.95 -10.89 -1.11
C LYS A 64 -1.28 -12.16 -0.60
N ILE A 65 -1.40 -12.41 0.70
CA ILE A 65 -0.81 -13.58 1.36
C ILE A 65 -1.91 -14.56 1.76
N LYS A 66 -1.75 -15.84 1.40
CA LYS A 66 -2.67 -16.91 1.83
C LYS A 66 -2.38 -17.36 3.27
N LYS A 67 -3.39 -17.84 3.99
CA LYS A 67 -3.21 -18.51 5.28
C LYS A 67 -2.13 -19.58 5.20
N GLY A 68 -1.17 -19.55 6.13
CA GLY A 68 -0.02 -20.44 6.21
C GLY A 68 1.18 -20.02 5.35
N ALA A 69 1.06 -18.97 4.54
CA ALA A 69 2.15 -18.41 3.75
C ALA A 69 2.73 -17.14 4.39
N SER A 70 3.90 -16.73 3.91
CA SER A 70 4.57 -15.49 4.29
C SER A 70 5.14 -14.78 3.07
N ASP A 71 5.27 -13.46 3.17
CA ASP A 71 5.88 -12.61 2.15
C ASP A 71 6.54 -11.38 2.78
N THR A 72 7.36 -10.67 2.02
CA THR A 72 8.04 -9.45 2.44
C THR A 72 7.44 -8.24 1.71
N ILE A 73 6.75 -7.36 2.45
CA ILE A 73 6.08 -6.18 1.89
C ILE A 73 6.71 -4.92 2.48
N SER A 74 7.24 -4.01 1.64
CA SER A 74 7.93 -2.79 2.11
C SER A 74 9.08 -3.06 3.10
N GLY A 75 9.76 -4.21 2.94
CA GLY A 75 10.83 -4.68 3.81
C GLY A 75 10.36 -5.32 5.13
N VAL A 76 9.05 -5.49 5.33
CA VAL A 76 8.47 -6.15 6.50
C VAL A 76 8.13 -7.58 6.16
N ASP A 77 8.66 -8.53 6.91
CA ASP A 77 8.33 -9.94 6.77
C ASP A 77 7.00 -10.22 7.48
N ILE A 78 5.99 -10.66 6.72
CA ILE A 78 4.64 -10.92 7.22
C ILE A 78 4.25 -12.36 6.90
N GLY A 79 3.93 -13.12 7.94
CA GLY A 79 3.28 -14.43 7.82
C GLY A 79 1.82 -14.36 8.24
N VAL A 80 0.91 -14.92 7.44
CA VAL A 80 -0.50 -15.08 7.84
C VAL A 80 -0.64 -16.39 8.59
N ILE A 81 -0.71 -16.32 9.92
CA ILE A 81 -0.82 -17.51 10.77
C ILE A 81 -2.24 -18.09 10.66
N ASP A 82 -3.23 -17.24 10.88
CA ASP A 82 -4.63 -17.65 10.89
C ASP A 82 -5.55 -16.53 10.41
N VAL A 83 -6.77 -16.91 10.01
CA VAL A 83 -7.82 -16.03 9.52
C VAL A 83 -9.10 -16.38 10.26
N PHE A 84 -9.64 -15.42 11.01
CA PHE A 84 -10.87 -15.56 11.77
C PHE A 84 -12.00 -14.94 10.95
N ASP A 85 -12.75 -15.82 10.27
CA ASP A 85 -13.78 -15.45 9.30
C ASP A 85 -13.26 -14.49 8.21
N THR A 86 -14.12 -13.65 7.63
CA THR A 86 -13.72 -12.62 6.67
C THR A 86 -13.43 -11.26 7.34
N GLU A 87 -13.23 -11.25 8.66
CA GLU A 87 -13.23 -10.03 9.48
C GLU A 87 -11.90 -9.74 10.19
N SER A 88 -11.09 -10.74 10.57
CA SER A 88 -9.74 -10.50 11.11
C SER A 88 -8.74 -11.59 10.74
N ALA A 89 -7.45 -11.27 10.86
CA ALA A 89 -6.37 -12.23 10.68
C ALA A 89 -5.28 -12.06 11.74
N LEU A 90 -4.68 -13.18 12.13
CA LEU A 90 -3.51 -13.24 13.00
C LEU A 90 -2.25 -13.29 12.15
N LEU A 91 -1.41 -12.26 12.30
CA LEU A 91 -0.18 -12.09 11.54
C LEU A 91 1.04 -12.33 12.44
N ASN A 92 2.09 -12.95 11.90
CA ASN A 92 3.44 -12.88 12.43
C ASN A 92 4.19 -11.80 11.66
N VAL A 93 4.71 -10.79 12.34
CA VAL A 93 5.40 -9.66 11.70
C VAL A 93 6.82 -9.54 12.25
N SER A 94 7.78 -9.36 11.34
CA SER A 94 9.19 -9.15 11.65
C SER A 94 9.74 -8.02 10.79
N ILE A 95 10.41 -7.05 11.42
CA ILE A 95 11.05 -5.92 10.74
C ILE A 95 12.56 -6.01 11.01
N PRO A 96 13.40 -6.31 10.00
CA PRO A 96 14.81 -6.58 10.19
C PRO A 96 15.71 -5.33 10.20
N PHE A 97 15.13 -4.13 10.21
CA PHE A 97 15.84 -2.84 10.18
C PHE A 97 15.11 -1.76 10.98
N THR A 98 15.78 -0.64 11.28
CA THR A 98 15.20 0.47 12.04
C THR A 98 15.22 1.76 11.23
N CYS A 99 14.07 2.09 10.63
CA CYS A 99 13.95 3.29 9.81
C CYS A 99 13.82 4.59 10.64
N GLY A 100 14.59 5.61 10.27
CA GLY A 100 14.68 6.93 10.88
C GLY A 100 15.98 7.20 11.64
N ASN A 101 17.00 6.34 11.52
CA ASN A 101 18.27 6.48 12.22
C ASN A 101 19.33 7.30 11.43
N LYS A 102 18.98 7.76 10.21
CA LYS A 102 19.82 8.50 9.25
C LYS A 102 20.99 7.70 8.67
N VAL A 103 20.97 6.37 8.77
CA VAL A 103 22.01 5.48 8.24
C VAL A 103 21.34 4.46 7.32
N CYS A 104 21.60 4.54 6.01
CA CYS A 104 21.08 3.57 5.05
C CYS A 104 21.82 2.23 5.17
N GLU A 105 21.20 1.26 5.82
CA GLU A 105 21.75 -0.08 6.06
C GLU A 105 21.49 -1.04 4.88
N ALA A 106 22.16 -2.20 4.85
CA ALA A 106 22.02 -3.15 3.74
C ALA A 106 20.59 -3.70 3.53
N ASN A 107 19.77 -3.68 4.58
CA ASN A 107 18.36 -4.09 4.55
C ASN A 107 17.39 -2.92 4.29
N GLU A 108 17.93 -1.71 4.12
CA GLU A 108 17.18 -0.50 3.83
C GLU A 108 17.38 -0.08 2.37
N ASN A 109 16.31 0.45 1.78
CA ASN A 109 16.38 1.05 0.46
C ASN A 109 15.30 2.12 0.32
N SER A 110 15.28 2.83 -0.80
CA SER A 110 14.30 3.90 -1.07
C SER A 110 12.83 3.44 -1.08
N LYS A 111 12.55 2.14 -1.16
CA LYS A 111 11.21 1.55 -1.08
C LYS A 111 10.82 1.13 0.34
N SER A 112 11.78 0.72 1.17
CA SER A 112 11.55 0.24 2.54
C SER A 112 11.87 1.28 3.62
N CYS A 113 12.78 2.21 3.39
CA CYS A 113 13.12 3.31 4.30
C CYS A 113 13.73 4.50 3.53
N CYS A 114 12.90 5.32 2.88
CA CYS A 114 13.41 6.54 2.23
C CYS A 114 13.93 7.60 3.21
N THR A 115 13.55 7.52 4.48
CA THR A 115 13.97 8.48 5.51
C THR A 115 15.47 8.42 5.75
N ASP A 116 16.07 7.23 5.60
CA ASP A 116 17.50 7.02 5.80
C ASP A 116 18.25 6.85 4.47
N CYS A 117 17.63 6.19 3.48
CA CYS A 117 18.26 5.93 2.17
C CYS A 117 18.04 7.01 1.10
N ASN A 118 17.26 8.06 1.42
CA ASN A 118 16.83 9.11 0.49
C ASN A 118 16.07 8.60 -0.75
N CYS A 119 15.43 9.54 -1.44
CA CYS A 119 14.72 9.30 -2.68
C CYS A 119 15.57 9.68 -3.89
N SER A 120 15.45 8.91 -4.97
CA SER A 120 16.14 9.19 -6.24
C SER A 120 15.27 10.07 -7.16
N GLY A 121 15.89 10.96 -7.92
CA GLY A 121 15.21 11.80 -8.92
C GLY A 121 14.29 12.86 -8.31
N THR A 122 13.06 12.97 -8.82
CA THR A 122 12.05 13.95 -8.40
C THR A 122 11.08 13.45 -7.32
N SER A 123 11.38 12.29 -6.73
CA SER A 123 10.53 11.69 -5.70
C SER A 123 10.80 12.30 -4.32
N VAL A 124 9.74 12.47 -3.54
CA VAL A 124 9.81 13.02 -2.17
C VAL A 124 9.53 11.89 -1.19
N CYS A 125 10.24 11.87 -0.07
CA CYS A 125 10.02 10.89 0.98
C CYS A 125 8.72 11.24 1.74
N SER A 126 7.74 10.34 1.71
CA SER A 126 6.49 10.46 2.45
C SER A 126 6.08 9.09 2.98
N GLN A 127 5.78 8.99 4.28
CA GLN A 127 5.46 7.72 4.94
C GLN A 127 6.52 6.62 4.70
N ASN A 128 7.82 6.97 4.87
CA ASN A 128 8.96 6.08 4.63
C ASN A 128 9.06 5.48 3.22
N ARG A 129 8.34 6.02 2.23
CA ARG A 129 8.47 5.68 0.81
C ARG A 129 8.70 6.89 -0.09
N CYS A 130 9.36 6.65 -1.22
CA CYS A 130 9.50 7.65 -2.27
C CYS A 130 8.25 7.74 -3.13
N ILE A 131 7.54 8.86 -3.02
CA ILE A 131 6.41 9.18 -3.89
C ILE A 131 6.89 10.06 -5.05
N ILE A 132 6.63 9.63 -6.29
CA ILE A 132 6.97 10.42 -7.47
C ILE A 132 6.06 11.65 -7.48
N THR A 133 6.66 12.83 -7.29
CA THR A 133 5.94 14.09 -7.39
C THR A 133 6.02 14.55 -8.85
N ILE A 134 5.19 13.98 -9.74
CA ILE A 134 5.05 14.51 -11.11
C ILE A 134 4.23 15.80 -11.01
N LYS A 135 4.81 16.87 -10.46
CA LYS A 135 4.28 18.21 -10.68
C LYS A 135 4.69 18.60 -12.09
N LYS A 136 3.86 18.28 -13.08
CA LYS A 136 3.99 18.86 -14.42
C LYS A 136 3.59 20.33 -14.27
N THR A 137 4.59 21.18 -14.12
CA THR A 137 4.38 22.62 -14.06
C THR A 137 3.97 23.12 -15.45
N CYS A 138 2.97 23.99 -15.53
CA CYS A 138 2.47 24.54 -16.78
C CYS A 138 2.52 26.07 -16.77
N ALA A 139 2.69 26.66 -17.96
CA ALA A 139 2.54 28.09 -18.19
C ALA A 139 1.19 28.38 -18.88
N VAL A 140 0.77 27.50 -19.78
CA VAL A 140 -0.47 27.59 -20.56
C VAL A 140 -1.21 26.25 -20.55
N ASN A 141 -2.48 26.25 -20.95
CA ASN A 141 -3.33 25.05 -20.99
C ASN A 141 -2.75 23.96 -21.91
N GLU A 142 -2.12 24.36 -23.01
CA GLU A 142 -1.53 23.46 -24.00
C GLU A 142 -0.37 22.62 -23.42
N ASP A 143 0.31 23.11 -22.38
CA ASP A 143 1.35 22.33 -21.68
C ASP A 143 0.77 21.10 -20.95
N CYS A 144 -0.53 21.15 -20.65
CA CYS A 144 -1.29 20.12 -19.96
C CYS A 144 -1.87 19.05 -20.88
N ASN A 145 -1.69 19.19 -22.21
CA ASN A 145 -2.19 18.26 -23.20
C ASN A 145 -1.81 16.80 -22.91
N ASP A 146 -2.82 15.99 -22.60
CA ASP A 146 -2.69 14.55 -22.34
C ASP A 146 -3.04 13.67 -23.55
N LYS A 147 -3.27 14.30 -24.71
CA LYS A 147 -3.67 13.69 -25.99
C LYS A 147 -5.05 13.04 -25.96
N ASN A 148 -5.85 13.26 -24.92
CA ASN A 148 -7.23 12.81 -24.88
C ASN A 148 -8.16 13.95 -25.28
N LYS A 149 -8.86 13.79 -26.42
CA LYS A 149 -9.80 14.80 -26.92
C LYS A 149 -11.03 14.98 -26.03
N CYS A 150 -11.30 14.01 -25.16
CA CYS A 150 -12.42 14.04 -24.23
C CYS A 150 -12.10 14.66 -22.86
N THR A 151 -10.92 15.27 -22.73
CA THR A 151 -10.53 16.01 -21.53
C THR A 151 -10.29 17.46 -21.88
N GLN A 152 -10.68 18.33 -20.96
CA GLN A 152 -10.31 19.73 -20.97
C GLN A 152 -9.03 19.91 -20.16
N ASP A 153 -7.96 20.28 -20.85
CA ASP A 153 -6.65 20.55 -20.28
C ASP A 153 -6.62 21.98 -19.73
N ILE A 154 -6.41 22.13 -18.43
CA ILE A 154 -6.40 23.42 -17.74
C ILE A 154 -5.12 23.56 -16.94
N CYS A 155 -4.40 24.65 -17.19
CA CYS A 155 -3.31 25.11 -16.34
C CYS A 155 -3.83 26.12 -15.32
N ASP A 156 -3.70 25.80 -14.04
CA ASP A 156 -4.02 26.74 -12.97
C ASP A 156 -2.95 27.86 -12.92
N PRO A 157 -3.30 29.14 -13.15
CA PRO A 157 -2.34 30.22 -13.23
C PRO A 157 -1.67 30.54 -11.88
N LEU A 158 -2.31 30.22 -10.77
CA LEU A 158 -1.81 30.45 -9.40
C LEU A 158 -0.88 29.33 -8.96
N THR A 159 -1.30 28.07 -9.15
CA THR A 159 -0.52 26.91 -8.68
C THR A 159 0.48 26.39 -9.71
N LYS A 160 0.34 26.81 -10.98
CA LYS A 160 1.09 26.29 -12.13
C LYS A 160 0.94 24.79 -12.31
N LEU A 161 -0.21 24.22 -11.92
CA LEU A 161 -0.49 22.79 -12.01
C LEU A 161 -1.49 22.49 -13.12
N CYS A 162 -1.26 21.37 -13.80
CA CYS A 162 -2.21 20.83 -14.77
C CYS A 162 -3.39 20.10 -14.11
N SER A 163 -4.57 20.30 -14.69
CA SER A 163 -5.76 19.50 -14.41
C SER A 163 -6.44 19.13 -15.73
N ASN A 164 -6.85 17.87 -15.85
CA ASN A 164 -7.53 17.36 -17.04
C ASN A 164 -8.91 16.87 -16.61
N SER A 165 -9.96 17.60 -16.97
CA SER A 165 -11.33 17.30 -16.55
C SER A 165 -12.13 16.71 -17.71
N ALA A 166 -12.88 15.63 -17.46
CA ALA A 166 -13.69 15.02 -18.51
C ALA A 166 -14.76 16.00 -19.04
N ILE A 167 -14.85 16.11 -20.36
CA ILE A 167 -15.95 16.81 -21.04
C ILE A 167 -17.24 16.00 -20.83
N LYS A 168 -18.35 16.68 -20.53
CA LYS A 168 -19.65 16.05 -20.26
C LYS A 168 -20.75 16.49 -21.22
N VAL A 169 -20.44 17.44 -22.10
CA VAL A 169 -21.40 18.03 -23.04
C VAL A 169 -21.31 17.27 -24.35
N CYS A 170 -22.44 16.79 -24.85
CA CYS A 170 -22.56 16.17 -26.16
C CYS A 170 -22.42 17.26 -27.24
N GLN A 171 -21.34 17.23 -28.00
CA GLN A 171 -21.07 18.24 -29.02
C GLN A 171 -20.51 17.58 -30.29
N SER A 172 -21.30 17.65 -31.35
CA SER A 172 -20.91 17.13 -32.65
C SER A 172 -19.69 17.83 -33.26
N ASN A 173 -18.81 17.04 -33.88
CA ASN A 173 -17.56 17.39 -34.56
C ASN A 173 -16.43 17.94 -33.67
N ASP A 174 -16.43 17.62 -32.38
CA ASP A 174 -15.30 17.91 -31.48
C ASP A 174 -14.33 16.72 -31.34
N GLY A 175 -14.70 15.55 -31.90
CA GLY A 175 -13.91 14.33 -31.87
C GLY A 175 -13.92 13.64 -30.51
N CYS A 176 -14.87 13.97 -29.63
CA CYS A 176 -15.14 13.33 -28.37
C CYS A 176 -16.56 12.74 -28.34
N CYS A 177 -16.74 11.59 -27.70
CA CYS A 177 -18.07 11.07 -27.37
C CYS A 177 -18.16 10.87 -25.85
N PRO A 178 -18.65 11.87 -25.10
CA PRO A 178 -18.80 11.77 -23.66
C PRO A 178 -19.82 10.72 -23.23
N PHE A 179 -19.70 10.23 -22.00
CA PHE A 179 -20.68 9.31 -21.41
C PHE A 179 -22.08 9.95 -21.34
N GLY A 180 -23.08 9.24 -21.85
CA GLY A 180 -24.47 9.73 -21.96
C GLY A 180 -24.81 10.36 -23.31
N CYS A 181 -23.81 10.59 -24.17
CA CYS A 181 -24.01 11.03 -25.55
C CYS A 181 -24.23 9.84 -26.48
N ASN A 182 -24.97 10.08 -27.57
CA ASN A 182 -25.23 9.10 -28.62
C ASN A 182 -25.21 9.82 -29.98
N ASN A 183 -25.19 9.08 -31.08
CA ASN A 183 -25.09 9.65 -32.44
C ASN A 183 -26.23 10.60 -32.83
N THR A 184 -27.34 10.64 -32.08
CA THR A 184 -28.44 11.58 -32.36
C THR A 184 -28.18 12.97 -31.76
N VAL A 185 -27.36 13.04 -30.70
CA VAL A 185 -27.00 14.29 -30.01
C VAL A 185 -25.54 14.68 -30.22
N ASP A 186 -24.70 13.73 -30.65
CA ASP A 186 -23.28 13.88 -30.85
C ASP A 186 -22.79 12.94 -31.96
N ASN A 187 -22.50 13.47 -33.15
CA ASN A 187 -22.10 12.66 -34.30
C ASN A 187 -20.69 12.05 -34.20
N ASP A 188 -19.89 12.46 -33.22
CA ASP A 188 -18.61 11.81 -32.90
C ASP A 188 -18.85 10.49 -32.15
N CYS A 189 -20.02 10.33 -31.53
CA CYS A 189 -20.49 9.05 -31.05
C CYS A 189 -20.85 8.14 -32.23
N LYS A 190 -19.89 7.33 -32.66
CA LYS A 190 -20.14 6.27 -33.63
C LYS A 190 -21.26 5.35 -33.12
N ILE A 191 -22.45 5.39 -33.72
CA ILE A 191 -23.32 4.20 -33.72
C ILE A 191 -22.53 3.17 -34.50
N THR A 192 -22.02 2.16 -33.81
CA THR A 192 -21.58 0.95 -34.49
C THR A 192 -22.85 0.21 -34.87
N ILE A 193 -23.41 0.57 -36.04
CA ILE A 193 -24.47 -0.24 -36.66
C ILE A 193 -23.80 -1.55 -36.94
N CYS A 194 -24.31 -2.62 -36.35
CA CYS A 194 -23.75 -3.94 -36.52
C CYS A 194 -24.73 -4.82 -37.29
N THR A 195 -24.19 -5.69 -38.13
CA THR A 195 -24.94 -6.82 -38.71
C THR A 195 -24.46 -8.17 -38.16
N SER A 196 -23.32 -8.17 -37.46
CA SER A 196 -22.73 -9.34 -36.83
C SER A 196 -21.95 -8.97 -35.56
N ASP A 197 -21.79 -9.92 -34.64
CA ASP A 197 -21.05 -9.75 -33.39
C ASP A 197 -19.60 -9.29 -33.60
N LYS A 198 -18.99 -9.71 -34.73
CA LYS A 198 -17.61 -9.38 -35.09
C LYS A 198 -17.40 -7.88 -35.33
N GLU A 199 -18.44 -7.18 -35.77
CA GLU A 199 -18.39 -5.73 -35.99
C GLU A 199 -18.41 -4.94 -34.67
N CYS A 200 -18.76 -5.59 -33.56
CA CYS A 200 -18.82 -5.02 -32.23
C CYS A 200 -17.54 -5.22 -31.42
N ASP A 201 -16.44 -5.63 -32.04
CA ASP A 201 -15.19 -5.84 -31.31
C ASP A 201 -14.62 -4.51 -30.77
N ASP A 202 -14.84 -4.24 -29.48
CA ASP A 202 -14.26 -3.11 -28.75
C ASP A 202 -12.80 -3.34 -28.34
N LYS A 203 -12.21 -4.46 -28.76
CA LYS A 203 -10.86 -4.92 -28.41
C LYS A 203 -10.63 -5.10 -26.92
N ASN A 204 -11.68 -5.02 -26.11
CA ASN A 204 -11.63 -5.35 -24.71
C ASN A 204 -11.96 -6.84 -24.59
N LYS A 205 -11.00 -7.64 -24.15
CA LYS A 205 -11.22 -9.09 -24.03
C LYS A 205 -12.05 -9.48 -22.80
N CYS A 206 -12.35 -8.52 -21.94
CA CYS A 206 -13.16 -8.69 -20.75
C CYS A 206 -14.65 -8.44 -21.00
N THR A 207 -14.99 -8.10 -22.24
CA THR A 207 -16.37 -7.95 -22.72
C THR A 207 -16.67 -9.02 -23.76
N LYS A 208 -17.88 -9.56 -23.67
CA LYS A 208 -18.52 -10.31 -24.74
C LYS A 208 -19.30 -9.33 -25.60
N ASN A 209 -18.92 -9.27 -26.85
CA ASN A 209 -19.42 -8.30 -27.80
C ASN A 209 -20.43 -9.00 -28.69
N PHE A 210 -21.66 -8.51 -28.73
CA PHE A 210 -22.70 -9.07 -29.59
C PHE A 210 -23.57 -7.99 -30.20
N CYS A 211 -24.01 -8.26 -31.41
CA CYS A 211 -24.92 -7.42 -32.14
C CYS A 211 -26.37 -7.77 -31.78
N SER A 212 -27.11 -6.79 -31.27
CA SER A 212 -28.51 -6.98 -30.88
C SER A 212 -29.35 -5.85 -31.43
N ASN A 213 -30.30 -6.18 -32.32
CA ASN A 213 -31.19 -5.22 -32.99
C ASN A 213 -30.43 -4.10 -33.72
N GLY A 214 -29.34 -4.44 -34.43
CA GLY A 214 -28.55 -3.48 -35.18
C GLY A 214 -27.65 -2.56 -34.33
N SER A 215 -27.56 -2.81 -33.01
CA SER A 215 -26.71 -2.06 -32.09
C SER A 215 -25.76 -3.00 -31.35
N CYS A 216 -24.51 -2.57 -31.19
CA CYS A 216 -23.55 -3.31 -30.38
C CYS A 216 -23.91 -3.27 -28.90
N LYS A 217 -23.97 -4.46 -28.30
CA LYS A 217 -24.08 -4.68 -26.86
C LYS A 217 -22.82 -5.36 -26.36
N TYR A 218 -22.42 -4.98 -25.17
CA TYR A 218 -21.19 -5.43 -24.53
C TYR A 218 -21.58 -5.97 -23.16
N GLU A 219 -21.48 -7.29 -22.97
CA GLU A 219 -21.68 -7.94 -21.67
C GLU A 219 -20.34 -8.18 -21.00
N GLY A 220 -20.20 -7.69 -19.77
CA GLY A 220 -18.95 -7.72 -19.04
C GLY A 220 -18.74 -6.40 -18.33
N SER A 221 -18.54 -6.46 -17.02
CA SER A 221 -18.36 -5.29 -16.16
C SER A 221 -16.88 -4.95 -15.97
N ASP A 222 -15.98 -5.79 -16.46
CA ASP A 222 -14.62 -5.85 -15.98
C ASP A 222 -13.69 -4.94 -16.80
N CYS A 223 -12.78 -4.26 -16.11
CA CYS A 223 -11.74 -3.45 -16.74
C CYS A 223 -10.54 -4.32 -17.09
N GLU A 224 -10.04 -4.19 -18.32
CA GLU A 224 -8.80 -4.83 -18.72
C GLU A 224 -7.60 -4.06 -18.15
N LEU A 225 -6.67 -4.77 -17.50
CA LEU A 225 -5.37 -4.25 -17.12
C LEU A 225 -4.34 -5.37 -17.19
N ASP A 226 -3.22 -5.15 -17.89
CA ASP A 226 -2.15 -6.13 -18.12
C ASP A 226 -2.66 -7.49 -18.59
N GLY A 227 -3.71 -7.43 -19.40
CA GLY A 227 -4.35 -8.59 -19.96
C GLY A 227 -5.16 -9.44 -18.97
N LYS A 228 -5.55 -8.90 -17.83
CA LYS A 228 -6.49 -9.52 -16.89
C LYS A 228 -7.79 -8.72 -16.81
N CYS A 229 -8.88 -9.42 -16.52
CA CYS A 229 -10.20 -8.83 -16.31
C CYS A 229 -10.42 -8.58 -14.83
N ASN A 230 -10.65 -7.32 -14.48
CA ASN A 230 -10.76 -6.86 -13.11
C ASN A 230 -12.19 -6.33 -12.87
N PRO A 231 -12.92 -6.82 -11.84
CA PRO A 231 -14.32 -6.47 -11.64
C PRO A 231 -14.52 -4.99 -11.24
N ILE A 232 -15.72 -4.46 -11.43
CA ILE A 232 -16.08 -3.10 -10.98
C ILE A 232 -15.77 -2.92 -9.50
N GLY A 233 -15.24 -1.75 -9.16
CA GLY A 233 -14.90 -1.35 -7.80
C GLY A 233 -13.54 -1.83 -7.32
N ILE A 234 -12.82 -2.63 -8.11
CA ILE A 234 -11.44 -2.98 -7.77
C ILE A 234 -10.51 -1.80 -8.02
N ILE A 235 -9.50 -1.66 -7.16
CA ILE A 235 -8.54 -0.56 -7.20
C ILE A 235 -7.15 -1.13 -7.52
N VAL A 236 -6.53 -0.64 -8.59
CA VAL A 236 -5.17 -0.98 -9.01
C VAL A 236 -4.44 0.31 -9.38
N ASP A 237 -3.21 0.50 -8.90
CA ASP A 237 -2.36 1.66 -9.20
C ASP A 237 -3.05 3.03 -9.06
N ASN A 238 -3.75 3.24 -7.94
CA ASN A 238 -4.53 4.46 -7.65
C ASN A 238 -5.64 4.77 -8.66
N LYS A 239 -6.11 3.76 -9.39
CA LYS A 239 -7.29 3.83 -10.24
C LYS A 239 -8.32 2.80 -9.79
N TYR A 240 -9.59 3.10 -9.95
CA TYR A 240 -10.68 2.17 -9.71
C TYR A 240 -11.35 1.79 -11.02
N CYS A 241 -11.80 0.54 -11.11
CA CYS A 241 -12.58 0.08 -12.25
C CYS A 241 -14.04 0.53 -12.11
N PHE A 242 -14.56 1.23 -13.09
CA PHE A 242 -15.98 1.57 -13.18
C PHE A 242 -16.41 1.56 -14.64
N GLU A 243 -17.52 0.88 -14.94
CA GLU A 243 -18.09 0.80 -16.30
C GLU A 243 -17.04 0.52 -17.39
N ARG A 244 -16.15 -0.45 -17.14
CA ARG A 244 -15.07 -0.91 -18.06
C ARG A 244 -13.91 0.06 -18.26
N THR A 245 -13.87 1.17 -17.52
CA THR A 245 -12.80 2.16 -17.59
C THR A 245 -12.10 2.32 -16.25
N TRP A 246 -10.78 2.54 -16.30
CA TRP A 246 -10.00 2.88 -15.12
C TRP A 246 -10.04 4.38 -14.86
N TYR A 247 -10.61 4.77 -13.72
CA TYR A 247 -10.67 6.16 -13.28
C TYR A 247 -9.69 6.40 -12.13
N PRO A 248 -9.00 7.55 -12.06
CA PRO A 248 -8.18 7.88 -10.90
C PRO A 248 -9.04 8.01 -9.65
N LEU A 249 -8.51 7.57 -8.51
CA LEU A 249 -9.17 7.76 -7.22
C LEU A 249 -9.40 9.25 -6.92
N LYS A 250 -10.58 9.53 -6.37
CA LYS A 250 -11.05 10.87 -6.04
C LYS A 250 -10.50 11.33 -4.69
N LYS A 251 -10.11 12.61 -4.61
CA LYS A 251 -9.58 13.21 -3.39
C LYS A 251 -10.70 13.45 -2.37
N VAL A 252 -10.31 13.70 -1.12
CA VAL A 252 -11.22 14.18 -0.06
C VAL A 252 -12.11 15.32 -0.56
N ASN A 253 -13.36 15.34 -0.12
CA ASN A 253 -14.44 16.26 -0.52
C ASN A 253 -14.92 16.18 -1.98
N SER A 254 -14.31 15.34 -2.82
CA SER A 254 -14.81 15.09 -4.17
C SER A 254 -16.14 14.33 -4.13
N THR A 255 -17.02 14.61 -5.09
CA THR A 255 -18.31 13.91 -5.19
C THR A 255 -18.10 12.44 -5.56
N CYS A 256 -18.73 11.55 -4.80
CA CYS A 256 -18.65 10.10 -5.00
C CYS A 256 -20.05 9.47 -4.89
N ILE A 257 -20.17 8.27 -5.45
CA ILE A 257 -21.36 7.41 -5.29
C ILE A 257 -20.99 6.20 -4.43
N ASN A 258 -19.81 5.64 -4.65
CA ASN A 258 -19.29 4.46 -3.97
C ASN A 258 -17.96 4.74 -3.27
N ASP A 259 -17.68 3.94 -2.24
CA ASP A 259 -16.46 4.05 -1.41
C ASP A 259 -15.18 3.88 -2.22
N TYR A 260 -15.18 2.91 -3.16
CA TYR A 260 -14.02 2.59 -4.00
C TYR A 260 -13.61 3.72 -4.95
N GLU A 261 -14.45 4.74 -5.12
CA GLU A 261 -14.12 5.92 -5.93
C GLU A 261 -13.16 6.84 -5.17
N CYS A 262 -13.07 6.72 -3.85
CA CYS A 262 -12.37 7.66 -2.98
C CYS A 262 -10.99 7.16 -2.58
N LEU A 263 -10.01 8.07 -2.55
CA LEU A 263 -8.67 7.78 -2.04
C LEU A 263 -8.66 7.38 -0.56
N SER A 264 -9.69 7.79 0.19
CA SER A 264 -9.94 7.40 1.57
C SER A 264 -10.71 6.09 1.72
N ASP A 265 -11.16 5.48 0.62
CA ASP A 265 -12.01 4.29 0.59
C ASP A 265 -13.33 4.46 1.37
N SER A 266 -13.86 5.70 1.40
CA SER A 266 -15.07 6.05 2.13
C SER A 266 -15.79 7.22 1.46
N CYS A 267 -17.00 6.96 1.00
CA CYS A 267 -17.92 7.90 0.42
C CYS A 267 -19.06 8.18 1.42
N LYS A 268 -19.00 9.32 2.10
CA LYS A 268 -20.00 9.73 3.08
C LYS A 268 -20.70 11.00 2.63
N ASP A 269 -22.02 11.02 2.71
CA ASP A 269 -22.84 12.16 2.28
C ASP A 269 -22.52 12.60 0.83
N LYS A 270 -22.29 11.61 -0.05
CA LYS A 270 -21.88 11.78 -1.46
C LYS A 270 -20.53 12.49 -1.65
N LYS A 271 -19.69 12.54 -0.61
CA LYS A 271 -18.34 13.10 -0.68
C LYS A 271 -17.31 12.14 -0.12
N CYS A 272 -16.12 12.14 -0.70
CA CYS A 272 -15.01 11.36 -0.17
C CYS A 272 -14.61 11.92 1.20
N SER A 273 -14.73 11.11 2.25
CA SER A 273 -14.44 11.56 3.62
C SER A 273 -12.94 11.62 3.88
N GLU A 274 -12.50 12.40 4.87
CA GLU A 274 -11.16 12.19 5.44
C GLU A 274 -11.11 10.83 6.14
N ARG A 275 -9.95 10.17 6.09
CA ARG A 275 -9.74 8.88 6.74
C ARG A 275 -9.89 9.10 8.25
N GLY A 276 -10.97 8.60 8.83
CA GLY A 276 -11.21 8.66 10.27
C GLY A 276 -10.11 7.91 10.99
N LEU A 277 -9.20 8.65 11.61
CA LEU A 277 -8.14 8.15 12.50
C LEU A 277 -8.81 7.65 13.79
N LEU A 278 -9.56 6.54 13.70
CA LEU A 278 -10.18 5.92 14.87
C LEU A 278 -9.11 5.12 15.62
N LEU A 279 -8.52 5.80 16.59
CA LEU A 279 -7.92 5.30 17.84
C LEU A 279 -7.87 3.78 17.96
N SER A 280 -6.77 3.16 17.55
CA SER A 280 -6.46 1.79 17.96
C SER A 280 -5.90 1.80 19.38
N LYS A 281 -6.51 0.96 20.23
CA LYS A 281 -6.20 0.74 21.63
C LYS A 281 -4.70 0.54 21.87
N LYS A 282 -4.21 1.14 22.96
CA LYS A 282 -2.91 0.94 23.57
C LYS A 282 -2.64 -0.56 23.75
N VAL A 283 -1.78 -1.12 22.91
CA VAL A 283 -1.20 -2.45 23.11
C VAL A 283 -0.12 -2.28 24.18
N GLU A 284 -0.40 -2.73 25.40
CA GLU A 284 0.64 -2.89 26.42
C GLU A 284 1.59 -4.00 25.96
N LYS A 285 2.74 -3.60 25.41
CA LYS A 285 3.86 -4.51 25.13
C LYS A 285 4.35 -5.04 26.47
N ASN A 286 4.27 -6.35 26.66
CA ASN A 286 4.72 -7.06 27.85
C ASN A 286 6.26 -7.23 27.77
N VAL A 287 7.00 -6.18 28.14
CA VAL A 287 8.48 -6.13 28.08
C VAL A 287 9.16 -6.87 29.25
N ASN A 288 8.39 -7.39 30.22
CA ASN A 288 8.96 -7.87 31.48
C ASN A 288 9.64 -9.24 31.45
N SER A 289 9.51 -10.08 30.42
CA SER A 289 10.04 -11.46 30.53
C SER A 289 11.58 -11.56 30.45
N TYR A 290 12.23 -10.77 29.59
CA TYR A 290 13.68 -10.88 29.36
C TYR A 290 14.53 -10.24 30.48
N ALA A 291 14.02 -9.19 31.12
CA ALA A 291 14.70 -8.55 32.25
C ALA A 291 14.86 -9.51 33.45
N TYR A 292 13.84 -10.33 33.74
CA TYR A 292 13.92 -11.33 34.81
C TYR A 292 14.94 -12.43 34.52
N THR A 293 15.02 -12.92 33.28
CA THR A 293 16.01 -13.94 32.91
C THR A 293 17.44 -13.44 32.99
N LEU A 294 17.69 -12.18 32.62
CA LEU A 294 19.00 -11.56 32.71
C LEU A 294 19.44 -11.35 34.17
N MET A 295 18.52 -10.91 35.04
CA MET A 295 18.77 -10.71 36.46
C MET A 295 19.11 -12.02 37.18
N ILE A 296 18.43 -13.12 36.86
CA ILE A 296 18.74 -14.45 37.42
C ILE A 296 20.13 -14.91 36.99
N PHE A 297 20.49 -14.70 35.72
CA PHE A 297 21.80 -15.12 35.20
C PHE A 297 22.95 -14.34 35.85
N LEU A 298 22.79 -13.02 36.02
CA LEU A 298 23.76 -12.18 36.74
C LEU A 298 23.91 -12.59 38.21
N ALA A 299 22.79 -12.92 38.88
CA ALA A 299 22.84 -13.41 40.26
C ALA A 299 23.60 -14.74 40.38
N LEU A 300 23.43 -15.67 39.43
CA LEU A 300 24.17 -16.93 39.42
C LEU A 300 25.68 -16.74 39.21
N ILE A 301 26.09 -15.80 38.36
CA ILE A 301 27.51 -15.47 38.16
C ILE A 301 28.12 -14.93 39.47
N ILE A 302 27.43 -14.01 40.15
CA ILE A 302 27.89 -13.46 41.43
C ILE A 302 28.03 -14.57 42.48
N ILE A 303 27.07 -15.49 42.57
CA ILE A 303 27.12 -16.64 43.50
C ILE A 303 28.33 -17.53 43.20
N LEU A 304 28.60 -17.82 41.93
CA LEU A 304 29.76 -18.62 41.50
C LEU A 304 31.08 -17.96 41.90
N GLU A 305 31.23 -16.64 41.73
CA GLU A 305 32.43 -15.92 42.18
C GLU A 305 32.61 -15.99 43.69
N ILE A 306 31.53 -15.82 44.46
CA ILE A 306 31.57 -15.95 45.93
C ILE A 306 32.03 -17.36 46.35
N ILE A 307 31.52 -18.42 45.70
CA ILE A 307 31.94 -19.81 45.99
C ILE A 307 33.43 -20.02 45.70
N VAL A 308 33.94 -19.49 44.59
CA VAL A 308 35.36 -19.58 44.23
C VAL A 308 36.24 -18.83 45.24
N LEU A 309 35.81 -17.66 45.71
CA LEU A 309 36.51 -16.89 46.73
C LEU A 309 36.55 -17.63 48.09
N ILE A 310 35.46 -18.29 48.48
CA ILE A 310 35.40 -19.07 49.72
C ILE A 310 36.33 -20.28 49.65
N LYS A 311 36.34 -21.01 48.52
CA LYS A 311 37.23 -22.18 48.33
C LYS A 311 38.73 -21.84 48.31
N LYS A 312 39.10 -20.59 48.02
CA LYS A 312 40.50 -20.15 48.06
C LYS A 312 41.01 -19.80 49.47
N LYS A 313 40.10 -19.65 50.43
CA LYS A 313 40.42 -19.21 51.79
C LYS A 313 40.58 -20.37 52.78
N HIS A 314 40.23 -21.59 52.35
CA HIS A 314 40.49 -22.86 53.02
C HIS A 314 41.55 -23.64 52.24
#